data_AF-A0A932INH5-F1
#
_entry.id   AF-A0A932INH5-F1
#
_cell.length_a   1.000
_cell.length_b   1.000
_cell.length_c   1.000
_cell.angle_alpha   90.00
_cell.angle_beta   90.00
_cell.angle_gamma   90.00
#
_symmetry.space_group_name_H-M   'P 1'
#
loop_
_entity.id
_entity.type
_entity.pdbx_description
1 polymer ?
#
loop_
_entity_poly.entity_id
_entity_poly.type
_entity_poly.pdbx_seq_one_letter_code
_entity_poly.pdbx_strand_id
1 'polypeptide(L)'
;MNDLYYRKDSSHKIFPNWLRRLFRNKKLIWSVVLLFIVTGMITFSDKGLLDRYHLQKQKEEMAALIQQARVDSLHLQKQSADLDTSKFAVEKVAREKYGMIREGETVYKQKK
;
A
#
# COMPACT_ATOMS: atom_id res chain seq x y z
N MET A 1 32.15 52.42 31.89
CA MET A 1 30.70 52.28 32.14
C MET A 1 30.00 52.19 30.81
N ASN A 2 29.31 51.06 30.61
CA ASN A 2 28.10 50.84 29.82
C ASN A 2 28.08 51.32 28.36
N ASP A 3 28.04 50.36 27.43
CA ASP A 3 26.85 50.27 26.58
C ASP A 3 26.63 48.83 26.08
N LEU A 4 25.85 48.10 26.88
CA LEU A 4 25.20 46.86 26.47
C LEU A 4 24.10 47.22 25.49
N TYR A 5 24.43 47.26 24.19
CA TYR A 5 23.42 47.36 23.13
C TYR A 5 22.63 46.04 23.05
N TYR A 6 21.65 45.93 23.95
CA TYR A 6 20.52 45.04 23.89
C TYR A 6 19.68 45.40 22.65
N ARG A 7 19.85 44.67 21.54
CA ARG A 7 18.91 44.73 20.42
C ARG A 7 17.64 44.00 20.80
N LYS A 8 16.72 44.77 21.38
CA LYS A 8 15.34 44.40 21.68
C LYS A 8 14.72 43.67 20.48
N ASP A 9 14.27 42.46 20.78
CA ASP A 9 13.42 41.56 20.02
C ASP A 9 12.33 42.29 19.24
N SER A 10 12.36 42.13 17.91
CA SER A 10 11.26 42.50 17.04
C SER A 10 10.07 41.60 17.36
N SER A 11 9.21 42.06 18.25
CA SER A 11 7.85 41.56 18.43
C SER A 11 7.11 41.73 17.10
N HIS A 12 7.25 40.73 16.23
CA HIS A 12 6.46 40.59 15.03
C HIS A 12 5.01 40.45 15.48
N LYS A 13 4.26 41.55 15.45
CA LYS A 13 2.80 41.50 15.52
C LYS A 13 2.31 40.94 14.19
N ILE A 14 2.38 39.61 14.06
CA ILE A 14 1.94 38.85 12.87
C ILE A 14 0.43 38.96 12.67
N PHE A 15 -0.31 39.45 13.66
CA PHE A 15 -1.75 39.59 13.56
C PHE A 15 -2.14 40.81 12.71
N PRO A 16 -2.67 40.61 11.50
CA PRO A 16 -3.11 41.72 10.69
C PRO A 16 -4.39 42.31 11.27
N ASN A 17 -4.47 43.63 11.26
CA ASN A 17 -5.55 44.40 11.89
C ASN A 17 -6.94 44.14 11.28
N TRP A 18 -7.04 43.44 10.14
CA TRP A 18 -8.30 43.02 9.52
C TRP A 18 -9.01 41.89 10.30
N LEU A 19 -8.29 41.04 11.04
CA LEU A 19 -8.95 40.01 11.88
C LEU A 19 -9.84 40.65 12.94
N ARG A 20 -9.42 41.77 13.53
CA ARG A 20 -10.20 42.47 14.56
C ARG A 20 -11.53 43.02 14.04
N ARG A 21 -11.61 43.32 12.73
CA ARG A 21 -12.86 43.77 12.09
C ARG A 21 -13.82 42.61 11.84
N LEU A 22 -13.29 41.42 11.56
CA LEU A 22 -14.09 40.20 11.36
C LEU A 22 -14.87 39.82 12.63
N PHE A 23 -14.27 40.01 13.81
CA PHE A 23 -14.89 39.70 15.11
C PHE A 23 -15.84 40.77 15.67
N ARG A 24 -16.14 41.85 14.92
CA ARG A 24 -17.03 42.92 15.41
C ARG A 24 -18.51 42.56 15.29
N ASN A 25 -18.86 41.68 14.35
CA ASN A 25 -20.24 41.32 14.06
C ASN A 25 -20.52 39.90 14.57
N LYS A 26 -21.30 39.78 15.66
CA LYS A 26 -21.69 38.48 16.22
C LYS A 26 -22.28 37.53 15.16
N LYS A 27 -23.07 38.06 14.21
CA LYS A 27 -23.65 37.29 13.09
C LYS A 27 -22.60 36.70 12.13
N LEU A 28 -21.51 37.43 11.84
CA LEU A 28 -20.43 36.92 10.99
C LEU A 28 -19.64 35.82 11.69
N ILE A 29 -19.40 35.95 13.01
CA ILE A 29 -18.75 34.91 13.80
C ILE A 29 -19.57 33.62 13.76
N TRP A 30 -20.88 33.72 14.03
CA TRP A 30 -21.78 32.56 13.97
C TRP A 30 -21.84 31.94 12.56
N SER A 31 -21.82 32.74 11.50
CA SER A 31 -21.77 32.25 10.12
C SER A 31 -20.46 31.49 9.81
N VAL A 32 -19.32 32.00 10.27
CA VAL A 32 -18.02 31.33 10.08
C VAL A 32 -17.94 30.04 10.89
N VAL A 33 -18.46 30.03 12.12
CA VAL A 33 -18.54 28.82 12.96
C VAL A 33 -19.43 27.77 12.30
N LEU A 34 -20.61 28.15 11.81
CA LEU A 34 -21.50 27.25 11.08
C LEU A 34 -20.81 26.68 9.84
N LEU A 35 -20.15 27.52 9.05
CA LEU A 35 -19.42 27.10 7.85
C LEU A 35 -18.33 26.08 8.20
N PHE A 36 -17.58 26.32 9.27
CA PHE A 36 -16.52 25.44 9.73
C PHE A 36 -17.05 24.07 10.19
N ILE A 37 -18.20 24.05 10.87
CA ILE A 37 -18.85 22.79 11.27
C ILE A 37 -19.31 22.01 10.04
N VAL A 38 -19.95 22.68 9.07
CA VAL A 38 -20.44 22.04 7.84
C VAL A 38 -19.29 21.49 7.01
N THR A 39 -18.22 22.27 6.80
CA THR A 39 -17.05 21.80 6.04
C THR A 39 -16.33 20.68 6.78
N GLY A 40 -16.19 20.78 8.10
CA GLY A 40 -15.66 19.72 8.96
C GLY A 40 -16.44 18.41 8.80
N MET A 41 -17.77 18.47 8.88
CA MET A 41 -18.63 17.29 8.67
C MET A 41 -18.48 16.70 7.26
N ILE A 42 -18.34 17.51 6.22
CA ILE A 42 -18.13 17.01 4.85
C ILE A 42 -16.77 16.33 4.70
N THR A 43 -15.74 16.84 5.38
CA THR A 43 -14.38 16.27 5.32
C THR A 43 -14.20 15.03 6.19
N PHE A 44 -14.88 14.94 7.34
CA PHE A 44 -14.75 13.85 8.32
C PHE A 44 -15.91 12.84 8.29
N SER A 45 -16.93 13.03 7.47
CA SER A 45 -17.97 12.02 7.27
C SER A 45 -17.38 10.84 6.51
N ASP A 46 -17.80 9.60 6.85
CA ASP A 46 -17.36 8.29 6.31
C ASP A 46 -17.41 8.13 4.76
N LYS A 47 -17.84 9.17 4.04
CA LYS A 47 -17.90 9.25 2.58
C LYS A 47 -17.19 10.51 2.07
N GLY A 48 -16.23 11.01 2.83
CA GLY A 48 -15.48 12.22 2.51
C GLY A 48 -14.70 12.04 1.21
N LEU A 49 -14.29 13.17 0.62
CA LEU A 49 -13.47 13.17 -0.60
C LEU A 49 -12.13 12.43 -0.40
N LEU A 50 -11.59 12.45 0.83
CA LEU A 50 -10.37 11.74 1.20
C LEU A 50 -10.54 10.23 1.16
N ASP A 51 -11.66 9.72 1.68
CA ASP A 51 -11.97 8.29 1.63
C ASP A 51 -12.10 7.83 0.20
N ARG A 52 -12.74 8.62 -0.66
CA ARG A 52 -12.87 8.24 -2.07
C ARG A 52 -11.54 8.14 -2.79
N TYR A 53 -10.60 9.04 -2.49
CA TYR A 53 -9.24 8.95 -3.00
C TYR A 53 -8.52 7.71 -2.46
N HIS A 54 -8.65 7.44 -1.16
CA HIS A 54 -8.01 6.29 -0.53
C HIS A 54 -8.57 4.95 -1.03
N LEU A 55 -9.90 4.84 -1.17
CA LEU A 55 -10.57 3.67 -1.76
C LEU A 55 -10.17 3.46 -3.22
N GLN A 56 -10.01 4.53 -4.00
CA GLN A 56 -9.58 4.41 -5.39
C GLN A 56 -8.16 3.87 -5.48
N LYS A 57 -7.27 4.37 -4.63
CA LYS A 57 -5.90 3.87 -4.49
C LYS A 57 -5.86 2.40 -4.06
N GLN A 58 -6.63 2.02 -3.05
CA GLN A 58 -6.74 0.63 -2.60
C GLN A 58 -7.27 -0.29 -3.71
N LYS A 59 -8.27 0.18 -4.48
CA LYS A 59 -8.80 -0.59 -5.62
C LYS A 59 -7.73 -0.83 -6.68
N GLU A 60 -6.92 0.16 -7.00
CA GLU A 60 -5.81 0.04 -7.96
C GLU A 60 -4.73 -0.94 -7.45
N GLU A 61 -4.35 -0.83 -6.18
CA GLU A 61 -3.39 -1.75 -5.54
C GLU A 61 -3.91 -3.20 -5.53
N MET A 62 -5.18 -3.42 -5.17
CA MET A 62 -5.79 -4.75 -5.20
C MET A 62 -5.88 -5.31 -6.63
N ALA A 63 -6.20 -4.48 -7.62
CA ALA A 63 -6.23 -4.90 -9.02
C ALA A 63 -4.83 -5.34 -9.50
N ALA A 64 -3.78 -4.62 -9.12
CA ALA A 64 -2.40 -5.00 -9.43
C ALA A 64 -2.01 -6.35 -8.80
N LEU A 65 -2.38 -6.57 -7.53
CA LEU A 65 -2.14 -7.83 -6.84
C LEU A 65 -2.87 -9.00 -7.50
N ILE A 66 -4.12 -8.81 -7.93
CA ILE A 66 -4.89 -9.84 -8.65
C ILE A 66 -4.20 -10.19 -9.98
N GLN A 67 -3.71 -9.19 -10.70
CA GLN A 67 -2.99 -9.43 -11.97
C GLN A 67 -1.70 -10.21 -11.74
N GLN A 68 -0.90 -9.84 -10.73
CA GLN A 68 0.31 -10.59 -10.38
C GLN A 68 -0.01 -12.03 -9.99
N ALA A 69 -0.96 -12.24 -9.07
CA ALA A 69 -1.38 -13.58 -8.66
C ALA A 69 -1.90 -14.43 -9.83
N ARG A 70 -2.55 -13.81 -10.82
CA ARG A 70 -3.03 -14.50 -12.02
C ARG A 70 -1.87 -14.93 -12.92
N VAL A 71 -0.88 -14.08 -13.12
CA VAL A 71 0.33 -14.42 -13.89
C VAL A 71 1.09 -15.55 -13.22
N ASP A 72 1.28 -15.48 -11.90
CA ASP A 72 1.96 -16.53 -11.13
C ASP A 72 1.20 -17.85 -11.20
N SER A 73 -0.13 -17.81 -11.08
CA SER A 73 -0.97 -19.00 -11.18
C SER A 73 -0.87 -19.66 -12.56
N LEU A 74 -0.85 -18.86 -13.64
CA LEU A 74 -0.67 -19.38 -15.00
C LEU A 74 0.71 -19.98 -15.20
N HIS A 75 1.75 -19.36 -14.64
CA HIS A 75 3.11 -19.88 -14.71
C HIS A 75 3.23 -21.21 -13.95
N LEU A 76 2.67 -21.30 -12.75
CA LEU A 76 2.64 -22.53 -11.96
C LEU A 76 1.82 -23.63 -12.63
N GLN A 77 0.67 -23.31 -13.22
CA GLN A 77 -0.10 -24.29 -14.00
C GLN A 77 0.69 -24.82 -15.19
N LYS A 78 1.43 -23.95 -15.89
CA LYS A 78 2.29 -24.38 -16.99
C LYS A 78 3.40 -25.32 -16.50
N GLN A 79 4.05 -24.99 -15.38
CA GLN A 79 5.05 -25.86 -14.78
C GLN A 79 4.46 -27.21 -14.33
N SER A 80 3.28 -27.21 -13.72
CA SER A 80 2.56 -28.44 -13.35
C SER A 80 2.26 -29.26 -14.58
N ALA A 81 1.72 -28.65 -15.64
CA ALA A 81 1.44 -29.34 -16.89
C ALA A 81 2.72 -29.92 -17.52
N ASP A 82 3.83 -29.19 -17.52
CA ASP A 82 5.12 -29.67 -18.03
C ASP A 82 5.64 -30.86 -17.21
N LEU A 83 5.47 -30.84 -15.89
CA LEU A 83 5.83 -31.94 -14.97
C LEU A 83 4.91 -33.15 -15.15
N ASP A 84 3.60 -32.95 -15.23
CA ASP A 84 2.59 -34.00 -15.38
C ASP A 84 2.66 -34.67 -16.76
N THR A 85 2.92 -33.89 -17.81
CA THR A 85 3.01 -34.39 -19.18
C THR A 85 4.32 -35.16 -19.39
N SER A 86 5.38 -34.84 -18.65
CA SER A 86 6.65 -35.54 -18.73
C SER A 86 6.72 -36.70 -17.74
N LYS A 87 5.98 -37.78 -18.01
CA LYS A 87 6.20 -39.11 -17.37
C LYS A 87 7.69 -39.47 -17.27
N PHE A 88 8.46 -39.08 -18.29
CA PHE A 88 9.90 -39.26 -18.35
C PHE A 88 10.69 -38.46 -17.30
N ALA A 89 10.29 -37.22 -16.99
CA ALA A 89 10.97 -36.40 -15.98
C ALA A 89 10.68 -36.92 -14.56
N VAL A 90 9.42 -37.34 -14.31
CA VAL A 90 9.03 -37.97 -13.04
C VAL A 90 9.79 -39.29 -12.84
N GLU A 91 9.84 -40.13 -13.87
CA GLU A 91 10.57 -41.41 -13.86
C GLU A 91 12.08 -41.20 -13.69
N LYS A 92 12.65 -40.16 -14.32
CA LYS A 92 14.06 -39.79 -14.15
C LYS A 92 14.37 -39.39 -12.71
N VAL A 93 13.56 -38.53 -12.09
CA VAL A 93 13.74 -38.12 -10.68
C VAL A 93 13.57 -39.31 -9.74
N ALA A 94 12.57 -40.17 -9.96
CA ALA A 94 12.35 -41.37 -9.18
C ALA A 94 13.57 -42.32 -9.22
N ARG A 95 14.17 -42.51 -10.40
CA ARG A 95 15.37 -43.33 -10.57
C ARG A 95 16.63 -42.69 -10.00
N GLU A 96 16.88 -41.40 -10.26
CA GLU A 96 18.11 -40.72 -9.86
C GLU A 96 18.17 -40.38 -8.36
N LYS A 97 17.07 -39.86 -7.79
CA LYS A 97 17.06 -39.44 -6.38
C LYS A 97 16.68 -40.55 -5.41
N TYR A 98 15.76 -41.42 -5.82
CA TYR A 98 15.19 -42.42 -4.93
C TYR A 98 15.60 -43.84 -5.28
N GLY A 99 16.36 -44.04 -6.36
CA GLY A 99 16.77 -45.37 -6.81
C GLY A 99 15.59 -46.29 -7.10
N MET A 100 14.44 -45.72 -7.49
CA MET A 100 13.20 -46.46 -7.66
C MET A 100 13.30 -47.36 -8.91
N ILE A 101 12.97 -48.64 -8.76
CA ILE A 101 13.06 -49.68 -9.81
C ILE A 101 11.64 -50.18 -10.08
N ARG A 102 11.28 -50.39 -11.36
CA ARG A 102 9.96 -50.98 -11.68
C ARG A 102 9.97 -52.47 -11.38
N GLU A 103 8.79 -53.01 -11.04
CA GLU A 103 8.63 -54.45 -10.87
C GLU A 103 9.01 -55.18 -12.17
N GLY A 104 9.97 -56.11 -12.07
CA GLY A 104 10.50 -56.87 -13.22
C GLY A 104 11.76 -56.29 -13.89
N GLU A 105 12.31 -55.16 -13.41
CA GLU A 105 13.52 -54.54 -13.98
C GLU A 105 14.81 -55.05 -13.30
N THR A 106 15.75 -55.61 -14.07
CA THR A 106 17.03 -56.14 -13.57
C THR A 106 18.11 -55.05 -13.57
N VAL A 107 18.55 -54.60 -12.38
CA VAL A 107 19.55 -53.53 -12.25
C VAL A 107 20.96 -54.11 -12.05
N TYR A 108 21.88 -53.73 -12.92
CA TYR A 108 23.30 -54.09 -12.82
C TYR A 108 24.07 -52.97 -12.10
N LYS A 109 24.42 -53.17 -10.82
CA LYS A 109 25.36 -52.27 -10.13
C LYS A 109 26.78 -52.70 -10.46
N GLN A 110 27.57 -51.81 -11.06
CA GLN A 110 29.02 -52.04 -11.15
C GLN A 110 29.61 -51.99 -9.73
N LYS A 111 30.21 -53.10 -9.28
CA LYS A 111 31.06 -53.10 -8.08
C LYS A 111 32.30 -52.25 -8.40
N LYS A 112 32.52 -51.21 -7.60
CA LYS A 112 33.78 -50.48 -7.57
C LYS A 112 34.71 -51.15 -6.56
#